data_AF-A0A164Q0C0-F1
#
_entry.id   AF-A0A164Q0C0-F1
#
_cell.length_a   1.000
_cell.length_b   1.000
_cell.length_c   1.000
_cell.angle_alpha   90.00
_cell.angle_beta   90.00
_cell.angle_gamma   90.00
#
_symmetry.space_group_name_H-M   'P 1'
#
loop_
_entity.id
_entity.type
_entity.pdbx_description
1 polymer ?
#
loop_
_entity_poly.entity_id
_entity_poly.type
_entity_poly.pdbx_seq_one_letter_code
_entity_poly.pdbx_strand_id
1 'polypeptide(L)'
;MIKKESIVIEIQVNVDGTQIFKTNSIDLWPIIVRVMNSLDALPFVISVFVGKGKPTNLEEYLRPFLEELVALQSKVLKFKGLTYSIEISSFVCDAPARAILKVITAHTEYFVY
;
A
#
# COMPACT_ATOMS: atom_id res chain seq x y z
N MET A 1 0.34 13.72 31.18
CA MET A 1 -0.02 12.46 30.48
C MET A 1 1.21 11.58 30.42
N ILE A 2 1.22 10.46 31.12
CA ILE A 2 2.34 9.51 31.06
C ILE A 2 2.28 8.85 29.68
N LYS A 3 3.31 9.05 28.85
CA LYS A 3 3.49 8.28 27.61
C LYS A 3 3.59 6.82 28.03
N LYS A 4 2.55 6.04 27.78
CA LYS A 4 2.61 4.59 27.90
C LYS A 4 3.57 4.13 26.80
N GLU A 5 4.64 3.44 27.15
CA GLU A 5 5.59 2.90 26.18
C GLU A 5 4.82 2.01 25.19
N SER A 6 4.80 2.44 23.93
CA SER A 6 4.17 1.74 22.81
C SER A 6 5.27 1.23 21.90
N ILE A 7 5.18 -0.04 21.52
CA ILE A 7 6.08 -0.62 20.52
C ILE A 7 5.57 -0.18 19.15
N VAL A 8 6.38 0.59 18.43
CA VAL A 8 6.05 1.01 17.08
C VAL A 8 6.23 -0.17 16.14
N ILE A 9 5.30 -0.40 15.22
CA ILE A 9 5.41 -1.31 14.08
C ILE A 9 5.58 -0.45 12.84
N GLU A 10 6.78 -0.47 12.26
CA GLU A 10 7.08 0.31 11.07
C GLU A 10 6.76 -0.51 9.83
N ILE A 11 5.89 0.01 8.97
CA ILE A 11 5.49 -0.65 7.73
C ILE A 11 6.00 0.09 6.50
N GLN A 12 6.43 -0.68 5.51
CA GLN A 12 6.71 -0.21 4.17
C GLN A 12 5.61 -0.73 3.24
N VAL A 13 5.03 0.16 2.45
CA VAL A 13 3.94 -0.15 1.53
C VAL A 13 4.51 -0.17 0.12
N ASN A 14 4.32 -1.24 -0.62
CA ASN A 14 4.66 -1.33 -2.03
C ASN A 14 3.38 -1.39 -2.88
N VAL A 15 3.37 -0.61 -3.95
CA VAL A 15 2.32 -0.63 -4.97
C VAL A 15 3.00 -0.71 -6.32
N ASP A 16 2.62 -1.71 -7.10
CA ASP A 16 3.16 -1.97 -8.43
C ASP A 16 2.07 -2.53 -9.34
N GLY A 17 2.32 -2.54 -10.64
CA GLY A 17 1.43 -3.09 -11.65
C GLY A 17 2.16 -4.07 -12.56
N THR A 18 1.60 -5.26 -12.77
CA THR A 18 2.17 -6.24 -13.69
C THR A 18 1.11 -6.89 -14.57
N GLN A 19 1.44 -7.10 -15.84
CA GLN A 19 0.58 -7.81 -16.78
C GLN A 19 0.59 -9.31 -16.48
N ILE A 20 -0.58 -9.86 -16.13
CA ILE A 20 -0.77 -11.30 -15.95
C ILE A 20 -0.83 -11.98 -17.32
N PHE A 21 -1.61 -11.42 -18.24
CA PHE A 21 -1.84 -11.97 -19.57
C PHE A 21 -1.47 -10.92 -20.64
N LYS A 22 -0.35 -11.15 -21.33
CA LYS A 22 0.12 -10.27 -22.42
C LYS A 22 -0.90 -10.08 -23.55
N THR A 23 -1.77 -11.06 -23.76
CA THR A 23 -2.72 -11.09 -24.88
C THR A 23 -4.05 -10.41 -24.60
N ASN A 24 -4.43 -10.22 -23.34
CA ASN A 24 -5.75 -9.69 -22.97
C ASN A 24 -5.68 -8.43 -22.10
N SER A 25 -4.49 -7.84 -21.97
CA SER A 25 -4.21 -6.63 -21.18
C SER A 25 -4.79 -6.68 -19.76
N ILE A 26 -4.78 -7.86 -19.13
CA ILE A 26 -5.20 -8.01 -17.75
C ILE A 26 -4.00 -7.74 -16.86
N ASP A 27 -4.11 -6.71 -16.03
CA ASP A 27 -3.08 -6.27 -15.11
C ASP A 27 -3.49 -6.63 -13.67
N LEU A 28 -2.47 -6.97 -12.89
CA LEU A 28 -2.54 -7.18 -11.45
C LEU A 28 -1.84 -6.02 -10.77
N TRP A 29 -2.54 -5.38 -9.83
CA TRP A 29 -2.02 -4.27 -9.04
C TRP A 29 -2.14 -4.58 -7.55
N PRO A 30 -1.14 -5.25 -6.95
CA PRO A 30 -1.15 -5.58 -5.54
C PRO A 30 -0.70 -4.38 -4.69
N ILE A 31 -1.30 -4.27 -3.51
CA ILE A 31 -0.74 -3.50 -2.40
C ILE A 31 -0.08 -4.51 -1.47
N ILE A 32 1.23 -4.36 -1.29
CA ILE A 32 2.06 -5.27 -0.50
C ILE A 32 2.60 -4.49 0.69
N VAL A 33 2.65 -5.11 1.87
CA VAL A 33 3.21 -4.52 3.07
C VAL A 33 4.37 -5.36 3.59
N ARG A 34 5.40 -4.69 4.10
CA ARG A 34 6.52 -5.29 4.82
C ARG A 34 6.67 -4.63 6.18
N VAL A 35 6.78 -5.41 7.26
CA VAL A 35 7.13 -4.90 8.59
C VAL A 35 8.65 -4.76 8.68
N MET A 36 9.13 -3.53 8.84
CA MET A 36 10.56 -3.20 8.77
C MET A 36 11.33 -3.61 10.03
N ASN A 37 10.66 -3.57 11.18
CA ASN A 37 11.25 -3.81 12.49
C ASN A 37 10.85 -5.17 13.11
N SER A 38 10.62 -6.15 12.24
CA SER A 38 10.42 -7.57 12.60
C SER A 38 11.61 -8.40 12.14
N LEU A 39 11.94 -9.48 12.87
CA LEU A 39 12.91 -10.48 12.38
C LEU A 39 12.37 -11.22 11.14
N ASP A 40 11.06 -11.45 11.10
CA ASP A 40 10.35 -12.03 9.97
C ASP A 40 9.71 -10.89 9.16
N ALA A 41 10.51 -10.29 8.30
CA ALA A 41 10.17 -9.11 7.51
C ALA A 41 9.87 -9.47 6.05
N LEU A 42 9.23 -10.62 5.81
CA LEU A 42 8.77 -11.00 4.48
C LEU A 42 7.58 -10.10 4.07
N PRO A 43 7.59 -9.54 2.85
CA PRO A 43 6.44 -8.80 2.34
C PRO A 43 5.21 -9.72 2.18
N PHE A 44 4.03 -9.19 2.44
CA PHE A 44 2.75 -9.89 2.26
C PHE A 44 1.72 -9.00 1.57
N VAL A 45 0.82 -9.63 0.80
CA VAL A 45 -0.24 -8.93 0.06
C VAL A 45 -1.37 -8.56 1.02
N ILE A 46 -1.84 -7.32 0.95
CA ILE A 46 -2.98 -6.84 1.74
C ILE A 46 -4.21 -6.47 0.89
N SER A 47 -4.01 -6.15 -0.39
CA SER A 47 -5.08 -5.87 -1.34
C SER A 47 -4.60 -6.17 -2.76
N VAL A 48 -5.51 -6.51 -3.65
CA VAL A 48 -5.22 -6.79 -5.06
C VAL A 48 -6.33 -6.20 -5.93
N PHE A 49 -5.94 -5.44 -6.94
CA PHE A 49 -6.79 -5.14 -8.08
C PHE A 49 -6.43 -6.06 -9.26
N VAL A 50 -7.45 -6.57 -9.94
CA VAL A 50 -7.31 -7.28 -11.21
C VAL A 50 -8.32 -6.71 -12.20
N GLY A 51 -7.83 -6.25 -13.34
CA GLY A 51 -8.69 -5.63 -14.35
C GLY A 51 -7.97 -5.45 -15.68
N LYS A 52 -8.65 -4.84 -16.64
CA LYS A 52 -8.04 -4.47 -17.91
C LYS A 52 -7.21 -3.19 -17.71
N GLY A 53 -5.88 -3.31 -17.77
CA GLY A 53 -4.98 -2.18 -17.53
C GLY A 53 -4.89 -1.75 -16.07
N LYS A 54 -4.31 -0.56 -15.85
CA LYS A 54 -4.18 0.08 -14.53
C LYS A 54 -5.54 0.41 -13.88
N PRO A 55 -5.61 0.49 -12.53
CA PRO A 55 -6.82 0.93 -11.84
C PRO A 55 -7.25 2.31 -12.34
N THR A 56 -8.44 2.38 -12.95
CA THR A 56 -9.00 3.65 -13.46
C THR A 56 -9.64 4.47 -12.34
N ASN A 57 -10.25 3.80 -11.37
CA ASN A 57 -10.78 4.40 -10.15
C ASN A 57 -9.81 4.19 -8.99
N LEU A 58 -8.92 5.16 -8.78
CA LEU A 58 -7.93 5.10 -7.70
C LEU A 58 -8.57 5.09 -6.30
N GLU A 59 -9.70 5.78 -6.15
CA GLU A 59 -10.42 5.83 -4.88
C GLU A 59 -10.95 4.44 -4.50
N GLU A 60 -11.60 3.75 -5.42
CA GLU A 60 -12.07 2.38 -5.20
C GLU A 60 -10.92 1.40 -4.91
N TYR A 61 -9.79 1.57 -5.60
CA TYR A 61 -8.60 0.75 -5.39
C TYR A 61 -7.95 0.96 -4.00
N LEU A 62 -7.77 2.22 -3.58
CA LEU A 62 -7.03 2.54 -2.35
C LEU A 62 -7.91 2.63 -1.10
N ARG A 63 -9.20 2.92 -1.23
CA ARG A 63 -10.10 3.18 -0.08
C ARG A 63 -10.08 2.04 0.95
N PRO A 64 -10.21 0.76 0.58
CA PRO A 64 -10.21 -0.32 1.58
C PRO A 64 -8.92 -0.34 2.41
N PHE A 65 -7.76 -0.17 1.75
CA PHE A 65 -6.47 -0.10 2.42
C PHE A 65 -6.35 1.13 3.34
N LEU A 66 -6.72 2.31 2.85
CA LEU A 66 -6.57 3.56 3.60
C LEU A 66 -7.50 3.60 4.82
N GLU A 67 -8.72 3.09 4.71
CA GLU A 67 -9.66 3.02 5.83
C GLU A 67 -9.13 2.10 6.95
N GLU A 68 -8.62 0.92 6.60
CA GLU A 68 -7.99 0.02 7.57
C GLU A 68 -6.73 0.64 8.20
N LEU A 69 -5.88 1.25 7.39
CA LEU A 69 -4.66 1.91 7.85
C LEU A 69 -4.96 3.04 8.84
N VAL A 70 -5.93 3.91 8.52
CA VAL A 70 -6.36 5.00 9.43
C VAL A 70 -6.97 4.43 10.71
N ALA A 71 -7.77 3.37 10.62
CA ALA A 71 -8.32 2.71 11.79
C ALA A 71 -7.22 2.09 12.67
N LEU A 72 -6.17 1.54 12.07
CA LEU A 72 -5.02 0.96 12.75
C LEU A 72 -4.09 2.02 13.38
N GLN A 73 -3.93 3.17 12.74
CA GLN A 73 -3.13 4.28 13.27
C GLN A 73 -3.85 5.06 14.38
N SER A 74 -5.18 5.16 14.30
CA SER A 74 -5.99 5.87 15.31
C SER A 74 -6.27 5.04 16.57
N LYS A 75 -6.19 3.71 16.48
CA LYS A 75 -6.45 2.80 17.59
C LYS A 75 -5.15 2.30 18.21
N VAL A 76 -5.17 2.15 19.53
CA VAL A 76 -4.10 1.52 20.27
C VAL A 76 -4.27 0.00 20.19
N LEU A 77 -3.35 -0.68 19.51
CA LEU A 77 -3.36 -2.14 19.44
C LEU A 77 -2.85 -2.73 20.76
N LYS A 78 -3.56 -3.72 21.31
CA LYS A 78 -3.16 -4.41 22.54
C LYS A 78 -3.03 -5.89 22.29
N PHE A 79 -1.85 -6.43 22.52
CA PHE A 79 -1.59 -7.86 22.38
C PHE A 79 -0.64 -8.33 23.48
N LYS A 80 -0.98 -9.42 24.18
CA LYS A 80 -0.19 -9.96 25.31
C LYS A 80 0.21 -8.90 26.37
N GLY A 81 -0.68 -7.95 26.65
CA GLY A 81 -0.43 -6.87 27.63
C GLY A 81 0.46 -5.73 27.12
N LEU A 82 1.07 -5.88 25.94
CA LEU A 82 1.84 -4.85 25.26
C LEU A 82 0.93 -3.96 24.41
N THR A 83 1.38 -2.74 24.20
CA THR A 83 0.71 -1.73 23.38
C THR A 83 1.53 -1.50 22.12
N TYR A 84 0.85 -1.47 20.97
CA TYR A 84 1.46 -1.27 19.67
C TYR A 84 0.82 -0.10 18.92
N SER A 85 1.63 0.59 18.14
CA SER A 85 1.23 1.65 17.21
C SER A 85 1.81 1.36 15.83
N ILE A 86 1.09 1.71 14.77
CA ILE A 86 1.54 1.48 13.39
C ILE A 86 1.99 2.79 12.76
N GLU A 87 3.15 2.78 12.10
CA GLU A 87 3.70 3.94 11.39
C GLU A 87 4.15 3.53 9.99
N ILE A 88 3.87 4.38 9.00
CA ILE A 88 4.33 4.17 7.63
C ILE A 88 5.73 4.75 7.50
N SER A 89 6.70 3.89 7.22
CA SER A 89 8.08 4.29 6.94
C SER A 89 8.20 4.85 5.52
N SER A 90 7.65 4.16 4.52
CA SER A 90 7.73 4.60 3.12
C SER A 90 6.69 3.93 2.21
N PHE A 91 6.39 4.61 1.10
CA PHE A 91 5.74 4.02 -0.08
C PHE A 91 6.81 3.72 -1.14
N VAL A 92 6.89 2.47 -1.59
CA VAL A 92 7.82 1.98 -2.60
C VAL A 92 7.05 1.68 -3.87
N CYS A 93 7.34 2.43 -4.92
CA CYS A 93 6.73 2.28 -6.23
C CYS A 93 7.72 2.76 -7.29
N ASP A 94 7.62 2.20 -8.49
CA ASP A 94 8.32 2.72 -9.65
C ASP A 94 7.74 4.08 -10.09
N ALA A 95 8.34 4.72 -11.08
CA ALA A 95 7.91 6.06 -11.50
C ALA A 95 6.45 6.11 -12.01
N PRO A 96 6.00 5.18 -12.89
CA PRO A 96 4.59 5.08 -13.30
C PRO A 96 3.60 4.84 -12.16
N ALA A 97 3.83 3.85 -11.29
CA ALA A 97 2.93 3.58 -10.17
C ALA A 97 2.88 4.76 -9.19
N ARG A 98 4.00 5.44 -8.95
CA ARG A 98 4.04 6.67 -8.15
C ARG A 98 3.22 7.80 -8.77
N ALA A 99 3.25 7.94 -10.09
CA ALA A 99 2.50 8.97 -10.80
C ALA A 99 0.99 8.74 -10.65
N ILE A 100 0.54 7.49 -10.81
CA ILE A 100 -0.85 7.07 -10.59
C ILE A 100 -1.29 7.36 -9.15
N LEU A 101 -0.50 6.93 -8.14
CA LEU A 101 -0.82 7.17 -6.74
C LEU A 101 -0.93 8.65 -6.38
N LYS A 102 -0.13 9.50 -7.04
CA LYS A 102 -0.15 10.96 -6.83
C LYS A 102 -1.19 11.68 -7.70
N VAL A 103 -1.88 10.98 -8.60
CA VAL A 103 -2.78 11.57 -9.59
C VAL A 103 -2.06 12.63 -10.44
N ILE A 104 -0.81 12.34 -10.82
CA ILE A 104 0.00 13.19 -11.70
C ILE A 104 0.30 12.46 -13.00
N THR A 105 0.44 13.21 -14.08
CA THR A 105 0.89 12.70 -15.38
C THR A 105 2.37 12.34 -15.32
N ALA A 106 2.74 11.10 -15.66
CA ALA A 106 4.14 10.73 -15.83
C ALA A 106 4.73 11.46 -17.04
N HIS A 107 6.00 11.88 -16.97
CA HIS A 107 6.69 12.61 -18.05
C HIS A 107 6.75 11.87 -19.39
N THR A 108 6.38 10.59 -19.44
CA THR A 108 6.47 9.70 -20.61
C THR A 108 5.12 9.11 -21.06
N GLU A 109 3.98 9.51 -20.47
CA GLU A 109 2.66 9.04 -20.93
C GLU A 109 2.09 9.97 -22.01
N TYR A 110 1.97 9.45 -23.24
CA TYR A 110 1.25 10.11 -24.34
C TYR A 110 -0.26 9.91 -24.12
N PHE A 111 -1.00 10.99 -23.91
CA PHE A 111 -2.47 10.95 -23.96
C PHE A 111 -2.90 10.59 -25.38
N VAL A 112 -3.53 9.42 -25.57
CA VAL A 112 -4.33 9.15 -26.76
C VAL A 112 -5.78 9.33 -26.31
N TYR A 113 -6.42 10.39 -26.79
CA TYR A 113 -7.87 10.61 -26.72
C TYR A 113 -8.62 9.52 -27.47
#